data_AF-A0A416FAZ5-F1
#
_entry.id   AF-A0A416FAZ5-F1
#
_cell.length_a   1.000
_cell.length_b   1.000
_cell.length_c   1.000
_cell.angle_alpha   90.00
_cell.angle_beta   90.00
_cell.angle_gamma   90.00
#
_symmetry.space_group_name_H-M   'P 1'
#
loop_
_entity.id
_entity.type
_entity.pdbx_description
1 polymer ?
#
loop_
_entity_poly.entity_id
_entity_poly.type
_entity_poly.pdbx_seq_one_letter_code
_entity_poly.pdbx_strand_id
1 'polypeptide(L)'
;MNKLSKWKKLEYAAIGFLLLCLVFLSFCFYKPEPAVNAPVSVVSDWYRLQDGQRIEVRLPANLTPGPDGSLTLYCDKLTRSDAGKIFSARGIQYGLEIRMGDSLLYQYRENAFLKNDQMKGKLWADVFLPQTIGSSPLCLVYRNMPDSPQFIYAPIFGPTSAVTRQHLIDHALSFAVLAGMLGIGILSLAIYLYLKYHDFHEPRFLDVALFLFLCSLWSFTDSGIYHVYGKEIAIGSLISFYAFMLMSVPMLHFVQNTGTLKRSPLPGLWIAALYANAFFQGIGYLLTGIPFIHMLFLTHILLFSGVITMILLLRREYLTTHNRGVGLCLIAFAILGVGGIISLILYWLFKIYWYDAIFQFGIMLYILLLFWGLICKITNDIRFRMEQEIREKMSMEDRMTGLKNKKAFEHYLAKLERHSDEYANAFLAFLKLEDLKEANAAYGMSAGNELIISAAQCIQNVCRELSPEPIECFRTDGNEFAVILTDPKISFSDYETMLQKEIRRFNASGSSRCQVCLTLGHSYFKDSLGNTQSISSWKSQADYDQHKSSGQTAASQVSNPYKRMSEQEESL
;
A
#
# COMPACT_ATOMS: atom_id res chain seq x y z
N MET A 1 -0.06 26.43 9.58
CA MET A 1 -0.23 25.00 9.19
C MET A 1 -1.59 24.64 8.55
N ASN A 2 -2.63 25.50 8.56
CA ASN A 2 -3.96 25.14 8.02
C ASN A 2 -4.15 25.33 6.49
N LYS A 3 -3.26 26.07 5.79
CA LYS A 3 -3.38 26.31 4.34
C LYS A 3 -2.96 25.10 3.49
N LEU A 4 -1.92 24.35 3.90
CA LEU A 4 -1.39 23.22 3.13
C LEU A 4 -2.37 22.02 3.07
N SER A 5 -3.12 21.80 4.15
CA SER A 5 -4.21 20.80 4.22
C SER A 5 -5.38 21.13 3.30
N LYS A 6 -5.73 22.43 3.18
CA LYS A 6 -6.78 22.88 2.26
C LYS A 6 -6.38 22.69 0.79
N TRP A 7 -5.12 22.93 0.44
CA TRP A 7 -4.61 22.71 -0.92
C TRP A 7 -4.63 21.25 -1.34
N LYS A 8 -4.21 20.32 -0.46
CA LYS A 8 -4.30 18.88 -0.75
C LYS A 8 -5.74 18.40 -0.90
N LYS A 9 -6.67 18.90 -0.08
CA LYS A 9 -8.11 18.57 -0.24
C LYS A 9 -8.67 19.12 -1.56
N LEU A 10 -8.24 20.31 -1.98
CA LEU A 10 -8.63 20.90 -3.25
C LEU A 10 -8.05 20.11 -4.43
N GLU A 11 -6.81 19.64 -4.32
CA GLU A 11 -6.15 18.80 -5.31
C GLU A 11 -6.83 17.44 -5.48
N TYR A 12 -7.16 16.75 -4.38
CA TYR A 12 -7.93 15.50 -4.45
C TYR A 12 -9.34 15.70 -5.01
N ALA A 13 -10.00 16.81 -4.66
CA ALA A 13 -11.30 17.16 -5.23
C ALA A 13 -11.19 17.48 -6.73
N ALA A 14 -10.12 18.15 -7.16
CA ALA A 14 -9.85 18.46 -8.57
C ALA A 14 -9.52 17.20 -9.38
N ILE A 15 -8.72 16.28 -8.84
CA ILE A 15 -8.44 14.97 -9.47
C ILE A 15 -9.73 14.14 -9.57
N GLY A 16 -10.53 14.09 -8.50
CA GLY A 16 -11.83 13.42 -8.51
C GLY A 16 -12.77 14.02 -9.55
N PHE A 17 -12.85 15.35 -9.64
CA PHE A 17 -13.65 16.07 -10.63
C PHE A 17 -13.13 15.84 -12.05
N LEU A 18 -11.81 15.86 -12.29
CA LEU A 18 -11.21 15.57 -13.58
C LEU A 18 -11.48 14.13 -14.04
N LEU A 19 -11.41 13.15 -13.13
CA LEU A 19 -11.79 11.76 -13.42
C LEU A 19 -13.28 11.64 -13.74
N LEU A 20 -14.15 12.34 -12.99
CA LEU A 20 -15.59 12.34 -13.22
C LEU A 20 -15.94 13.04 -14.54
N CYS A 21 -15.26 14.13 -14.86
CA CYS A 21 -15.34 14.79 -16.16
C CYS A 21 -14.78 13.92 -17.29
N LEU A 22 -13.70 13.16 -17.07
CA LEU A 22 -13.16 12.24 -18.07
C LEU A 22 -14.15 11.10 -18.34
N VAL A 23 -14.78 10.55 -17.31
CA VAL A 23 -15.85 9.53 -17.42
C VAL A 23 -17.09 10.12 -18.09
N PHE A 24 -17.51 11.31 -17.68
CA PHE A 24 -18.67 12.00 -18.26
C PHE A 24 -18.42 12.40 -19.72
N LEU A 25 -17.26 12.96 -20.05
CA LEU A 25 -16.85 13.27 -21.41
C LEU A 25 -16.71 11.98 -22.24
N SER A 26 -16.17 10.90 -21.68
CA SER A 26 -16.16 9.59 -22.34
C SER A 26 -17.58 9.11 -22.64
N PHE A 27 -18.56 9.39 -21.76
CA PHE A 27 -19.97 9.08 -21.97
C PHE A 27 -20.66 10.04 -22.96
N CYS A 28 -20.28 11.32 -23.01
CA CYS A 28 -20.80 12.30 -23.96
C CYS A 28 -20.21 12.15 -25.38
N PHE A 29 -18.95 11.70 -25.49
CA PHE A 29 -18.32 11.32 -26.74
C PHE A 29 -18.63 9.88 -27.16
N TYR A 30 -19.14 9.05 -26.24
CA TYR A 30 -19.85 7.83 -26.58
C TYR A 30 -21.18 8.22 -27.22
N LYS A 31 -21.15 8.46 -28.53
CA LYS A 31 -22.34 8.36 -29.36
C LYS A 31 -22.58 6.87 -29.55
N PRO A 32 -23.56 6.24 -28.87
CA PRO A 32 -24.05 4.99 -29.41
C PRO A 32 -24.54 5.34 -30.82
N GLU A 33 -23.90 4.78 -31.85
CA GLU A 33 -24.67 4.44 -33.04
C GLU A 33 -25.96 3.78 -32.53
N PRO A 34 -27.15 4.10 -33.09
CA PRO A 34 -28.39 3.52 -32.62
C PRO A 34 -28.17 2.01 -32.57
N ALA A 35 -27.98 1.51 -31.36
CA ALA A 35 -27.73 0.12 -31.12
C ALA A 35 -29.06 -0.50 -31.46
N VAL A 36 -29.18 -1.00 -32.68
CA VAL A 36 -30.14 -2.05 -32.94
C VAL A 36 -29.78 -3.08 -31.88
N ASN A 37 -30.63 -3.18 -30.85
CA ASN A 37 -30.60 -4.23 -29.83
C ASN A 37 -30.89 -5.59 -30.49
N ALA A 38 -30.29 -5.86 -31.65
CA ALA A 38 -30.33 -7.14 -32.31
C ALA A 38 -29.47 -8.07 -31.45
N PRO A 39 -30.08 -9.09 -30.82
CA PRO A 39 -29.31 -10.11 -30.13
C PRO A 39 -28.38 -10.79 -31.14
N VAL A 40 -27.21 -11.19 -30.65
CA VAL A 40 -26.36 -12.12 -31.38
C VAL A 40 -27.17 -13.41 -31.59
N SER A 41 -27.25 -13.85 -32.83
CA SER A 41 -27.97 -15.07 -33.18
C SER A 41 -27.01 -16.24 -33.13
N VAL A 42 -27.46 -17.35 -32.56
CA VAL A 42 -26.70 -18.62 -32.56
C VAL A 42 -27.19 -19.45 -33.73
N VAL A 43 -26.26 -19.94 -34.56
CA VAL A 43 -26.61 -20.91 -35.60
C VAL A 43 -26.71 -22.28 -34.92
N SER A 44 -27.94 -22.76 -34.66
CA SER A 44 -28.15 -24.03 -33.96
C SER A 44 -28.30 -25.23 -34.90
N ASP A 45 -28.66 -24.99 -36.16
CA ASP A 45 -29.00 -26.03 -37.14
C ASP A 45 -27.81 -26.31 -38.04
N TRP A 46 -26.92 -27.17 -37.54
CA TRP A 46 -25.79 -27.71 -38.28
C TRP A 46 -26.09 -29.14 -38.71
N TYR A 47 -25.49 -29.58 -39.80
CA TYR A 47 -25.49 -31.00 -40.15
C TYR A 47 -24.12 -31.42 -40.64
N ARG A 48 -23.86 -32.72 -40.57
CA ARG A 48 -22.69 -33.35 -41.20
C ARG A 48 -23.16 -34.40 -42.20
N LEU A 49 -22.32 -34.65 -43.21
CA LEU A 49 -22.54 -35.71 -44.17
C LEU A 49 -21.70 -36.92 -43.74
N GLN A 50 -22.35 -38.04 -43.43
CA GLN A 50 -21.70 -39.30 -43.11
C GLN A 50 -22.26 -40.38 -44.05
N ASP A 51 -21.40 -41.00 -44.85
CA ASP A 51 -21.78 -41.95 -45.90
C ASP A 51 -22.86 -41.41 -46.86
N GLY A 52 -22.79 -40.12 -47.17
CA GLY A 52 -23.78 -39.42 -48.02
C GLY A 52 -25.11 -39.11 -47.33
N GLN A 53 -25.33 -39.55 -46.09
CA GLN A 53 -26.51 -39.22 -45.31
C GLN A 53 -26.32 -37.95 -44.47
N ARG A 54 -27.36 -37.12 -44.45
CA ARG A 54 -27.43 -35.90 -43.63
C ARG A 54 -27.76 -36.26 -42.19
N ILE A 55 -26.82 -35.97 -41.28
CA ILE A 55 -26.99 -36.13 -39.84
C ILE A 55 -27.03 -34.74 -39.20
N GLU A 56 -28.17 -34.40 -38.60
CA GLU A 56 -28.33 -33.14 -37.86
C GLU A 56 -27.46 -33.13 -36.60
N VAL A 57 -26.81 -32.00 -36.35
CA VAL A 57 -25.87 -31.74 -35.27
C VAL A 57 -26.31 -30.47 -34.55
N ARG A 58 -26.62 -30.58 -33.26
CA ARG A 58 -26.92 -29.42 -32.42
C ARG A 58 -25.67 -28.98 -31.68
N LEU A 59 -25.19 -27.78 -31.98
CA LEU A 59 -24.07 -27.17 -31.26
C LEU A 59 -24.55 -26.37 -30.04
N PRO A 60 -23.76 -26.27 -28.96
CA PRO A 60 -22.44 -26.88 -28.77
C PRO A 60 -22.50 -28.39 -28.49
N ALA A 61 -21.53 -29.15 -29.01
CA ALA A 61 -21.48 -30.61 -28.86
C ALA A 61 -20.04 -31.17 -28.88
N ASN A 62 -19.87 -32.37 -28.30
CA ASN A 62 -18.65 -33.16 -28.46
C ASN A 62 -18.73 -33.96 -29.76
N LEU A 63 -17.81 -33.68 -30.69
CA LEU A 63 -17.79 -34.29 -32.02
C LEU A 63 -16.44 -34.96 -32.28
N THR A 64 -16.47 -36.10 -32.95
CA THR A 64 -15.29 -36.81 -33.45
C THR A 64 -15.10 -36.49 -34.94
N PRO A 65 -13.85 -36.40 -35.42
CA PRO A 65 -13.58 -36.28 -36.85
C PRO A 65 -13.96 -37.54 -37.61
N GLY A 66 -14.01 -37.41 -38.94
CA GLY A 66 -14.09 -38.52 -39.87
C GLY A 66 -12.78 -39.30 -39.97
N PRO A 67 -12.75 -40.40 -40.75
CA PRO A 67 -11.57 -41.26 -40.91
C PRO A 67 -10.32 -40.56 -41.47
N ASP A 68 -10.51 -39.42 -42.15
CA ASP A 68 -9.49 -38.57 -42.73
C ASP A 68 -8.96 -37.50 -41.75
N GLY A 69 -9.40 -37.54 -40.48
CA GLY A 69 -9.04 -36.54 -39.46
C GLY A 69 -9.74 -35.20 -39.64
N SER A 70 -10.69 -35.09 -40.58
CA SER A 70 -11.42 -33.86 -40.85
C SER A 70 -12.85 -33.91 -40.30
N LEU A 71 -13.38 -32.75 -39.90
CA LEU A 71 -14.79 -32.58 -39.56
C LEU A 71 -15.36 -31.43 -40.37
N THR A 72 -16.37 -31.70 -41.20
CA THR A 72 -17.10 -30.67 -41.93
C THR A 72 -18.52 -30.54 -41.41
N LEU A 73 -18.89 -29.33 -40.99
CA LEU A 73 -20.24 -28.97 -40.58
C LEU A 73 -20.84 -27.99 -41.59
N TYR A 74 -22.08 -28.22 -41.98
CA TYR A 74 -22.81 -27.45 -42.98
C TYR A 74 -23.99 -26.73 -42.36
N CYS A 75 -24.32 -25.54 -42.86
CA CYS A 75 -25.50 -24.78 -42.49
C CYS A 75 -26.18 -24.16 -43.73
N ASP A 76 -27.47 -24.48 -43.91
CA ASP A 76 -28.29 -24.01 -45.05
C ASP A 76 -29.22 -22.84 -44.68
N LYS A 77 -29.35 -22.51 -43.39
CA LYS A 77 -30.40 -21.61 -42.90
C LYS A 77 -30.05 -20.12 -42.96
N LEU A 78 -28.83 -19.76 -43.34
CA LEU A 78 -28.44 -18.36 -43.50
C LEU A 78 -29.09 -17.79 -44.76
N THR A 79 -29.75 -16.65 -44.62
CA THR A 79 -30.55 -16.02 -45.66
C THR A 79 -29.88 -14.76 -46.21
N ARG A 80 -30.34 -14.24 -47.35
CA ARG A 80 -29.83 -12.97 -47.92
C ARG A 80 -29.93 -11.78 -46.96
N SER A 81 -30.87 -11.78 -46.01
CA SER A 81 -30.96 -10.75 -44.96
C SER A 81 -29.83 -10.80 -43.93
N ASP A 82 -28.98 -11.84 -43.97
CA ASP A 82 -27.81 -11.98 -43.11
C ASP A 82 -26.53 -11.49 -43.77
N ALA A 83 -26.57 -11.11 -45.05
CA ALA A 83 -25.43 -10.54 -45.76
C ALA A 83 -24.91 -9.28 -45.05
N GLY A 84 -23.58 -9.13 -44.99
CA GLY A 84 -22.91 -8.02 -44.31
C GLY A 84 -22.82 -8.14 -42.79
N LYS A 85 -23.50 -9.11 -42.16
CA LYS A 85 -23.29 -9.43 -40.74
C LYS A 85 -21.94 -10.13 -40.54
N ILE A 86 -21.40 -10.05 -39.32
CA ILE A 86 -20.23 -10.83 -38.93
C ILE A 86 -20.67 -12.21 -38.47
N PHE A 87 -19.98 -13.23 -38.95
CA PHE A 87 -20.04 -14.59 -38.43
C PHE A 87 -18.72 -14.89 -37.71
N SER A 88 -18.80 -15.40 -36.49
CA SER A 88 -17.67 -15.71 -35.64
C SER A 88 -17.71 -17.16 -35.18
N ALA A 89 -16.61 -17.88 -35.38
CA ALA A 89 -16.45 -19.27 -34.98
C ALA A 89 -15.13 -19.51 -34.24
N ARG A 90 -15.12 -20.55 -33.39
CA ARG A 90 -13.93 -21.03 -32.66
C ARG A 90 -13.39 -22.33 -33.26
N GLY A 91 -12.17 -22.69 -32.87
CA GLY A 91 -11.50 -23.92 -33.29
C GLY A 91 -10.37 -23.71 -34.29
N ILE A 92 -9.76 -22.53 -34.32
CA ILE A 92 -8.60 -22.21 -35.17
C ILE A 92 -7.43 -23.18 -34.92
N GLN A 93 -7.27 -23.66 -33.69
CA GLN A 93 -6.27 -24.67 -33.33
C GLN A 93 -6.45 -26.01 -34.07
N TYR A 94 -7.67 -26.31 -34.54
CA TYR A 94 -7.98 -27.52 -35.31
C TYR A 94 -7.94 -27.29 -36.83
N GLY A 95 -7.33 -26.19 -37.27
CA GLY A 95 -7.24 -25.84 -38.68
C GLY A 95 -8.59 -25.44 -39.29
N LEU A 96 -9.37 -24.64 -38.55
CA LEU A 96 -10.67 -24.14 -39.01
C LEU A 96 -10.55 -23.34 -40.30
N GLU A 97 -11.31 -23.75 -41.30
CA GLU A 97 -11.66 -22.99 -42.49
C GLU A 97 -13.15 -22.69 -42.51
N ILE A 98 -13.51 -21.45 -42.86
CA ILE A 98 -14.90 -21.06 -43.11
C ILE A 98 -15.06 -20.91 -44.62
N ARG A 99 -15.99 -21.66 -45.20
CA ARG A 99 -16.24 -21.69 -46.64
C ARG A 99 -17.72 -21.47 -46.94
N MET A 100 -18.03 -21.01 -48.14
CA MET A 100 -19.38 -20.93 -48.68
C MET A 100 -19.37 -21.48 -50.10
N GLY A 101 -19.92 -22.69 -50.28
CA GLY A 101 -19.65 -23.49 -51.48
C GLY A 101 -18.14 -23.64 -51.70
N ASP A 102 -17.67 -23.30 -52.90
CA ASP A 102 -16.24 -23.37 -53.24
C ASP A 102 -15.41 -22.19 -52.69
N SER A 103 -16.07 -21.09 -52.29
CA SER A 103 -15.40 -19.86 -51.84
C SER A 103 -14.85 -19.99 -50.42
N LEU A 104 -13.55 -19.74 -50.25
CA LEU A 104 -12.91 -19.66 -48.93
C LEU A 104 -13.11 -18.26 -48.32
N LEU A 105 -13.78 -18.19 -47.18
CA LEU A 105 -14.04 -16.94 -46.45
C LEU A 105 -12.99 -16.67 -45.37
N TYR A 106 -12.53 -17.72 -44.69
CA TYR A 106 -11.48 -17.63 -43.68
C TYR A 106 -10.59 -18.84 -43.69
N GLN A 107 -9.30 -18.58 -43.50
CA GLN A 107 -8.31 -19.56 -43.15
C GLN A 107 -7.25 -18.84 -42.31
N TYR A 108 -6.90 -19.41 -41.17
CA TYR A 108 -5.82 -18.85 -40.36
C TYR A 108 -4.51 -18.89 -41.15
N ARG A 109 -3.84 -17.74 -41.25
CA ARG A 109 -2.51 -17.63 -41.83
C ARG A 109 -1.52 -17.28 -40.73
N GLU A 110 -0.37 -17.94 -40.74
CA GLU A 110 0.70 -17.60 -39.82
C GLU A 110 1.19 -16.17 -40.09
N ASN A 111 1.38 -15.41 -39.02
CA ASN A 111 1.99 -14.09 -39.09
C ASN A 111 3.48 -14.21 -38.69
N ALA A 112 4.20 -13.09 -38.61
CA ALA A 112 5.62 -13.06 -38.25
C ALA A 112 5.96 -13.69 -36.87
N PHE A 113 4.94 -14.00 -36.05
CA PHE A 113 5.10 -14.68 -34.77
C PHE A 113 4.36 -16.02 -34.75
N LEU A 114 5.12 -17.12 -34.73
CA LEU A 114 4.56 -18.48 -34.72
C LEU A 114 3.75 -18.74 -33.44
N LYS A 115 2.53 -19.29 -33.59
CA LYS A 115 1.62 -19.62 -32.50
C LYS A 115 1.40 -21.12 -32.39
N ASN A 116 1.37 -21.63 -31.17
CA ASN A 116 0.99 -23.02 -30.89
C ASN A 116 -0.54 -23.18 -30.79
N ASP A 117 -0.99 -24.42 -30.55
CA ASP A 117 -2.42 -24.77 -30.45
C ASP A 117 -3.13 -23.99 -29.34
N GLN A 118 -2.47 -23.81 -28.19
CA GLN A 118 -3.02 -23.11 -27.02
C GLN A 118 -3.26 -21.63 -27.33
N MET A 119 -2.32 -20.96 -27.99
CA MET A 119 -2.48 -19.57 -28.43
C MET A 119 -3.56 -19.45 -29.52
N LYS A 120 -3.57 -20.38 -30.49
CA LYS A 120 -4.61 -20.43 -31.54
C LYS A 120 -6.01 -20.66 -30.97
N GLY A 121 -6.12 -21.43 -29.88
CA GLY A 121 -7.38 -21.71 -29.19
C GLY A 121 -8.06 -20.50 -28.55
N LYS A 122 -7.33 -19.40 -28.35
CA LYS A 122 -7.87 -18.12 -27.83
C LYS A 122 -8.48 -17.23 -28.92
N LEU A 123 -8.31 -17.59 -30.19
CA LEU A 123 -8.70 -16.74 -31.32
C LEU A 123 -10.11 -17.06 -31.81
N TRP A 124 -10.76 -16.05 -32.39
CA TRP A 124 -11.98 -16.20 -33.15
C TRP A 124 -11.72 -16.00 -34.65
N ALA A 125 -12.43 -16.77 -35.46
CA ALA A 125 -12.48 -16.62 -36.90
C ALA A 125 -13.68 -15.73 -37.26
N ASP A 126 -13.43 -14.43 -37.35
CA ASP A 126 -14.46 -13.44 -37.67
C ASP A 126 -14.45 -13.16 -39.18
N VAL A 127 -15.59 -13.36 -39.83
CA VAL A 127 -15.79 -13.09 -41.26
C VAL A 127 -17.03 -12.27 -41.52
N PHE A 128 -16.96 -11.38 -42.51
CA PHE A 128 -18.15 -10.76 -43.08
C PHE A 128 -18.86 -11.74 -44.00
N LEU A 129 -20.15 -11.94 -43.77
CA LEU A 129 -20.97 -12.77 -44.63
C LEU A 129 -21.15 -12.09 -46.00
N PRO A 130 -20.80 -12.76 -47.11
CA PRO A 130 -20.86 -12.17 -48.44
C PRO A 130 -22.31 -11.94 -48.91
N GLN A 131 -22.49 -11.07 -49.90
CA GLN A 131 -23.79 -10.75 -50.48
C GLN A 131 -24.45 -11.93 -51.21
N THR A 132 -23.67 -12.95 -51.59
CA THR A 132 -24.12 -14.16 -52.29
C THR A 132 -24.72 -15.24 -51.36
N ILE A 133 -24.87 -14.95 -50.07
CA ILE A 133 -25.36 -15.90 -49.07
C ILE A 133 -26.77 -16.45 -49.39
N GLY A 134 -27.00 -17.72 -49.04
CA GLY A 134 -28.25 -18.46 -49.32
C GLY A 134 -28.29 -19.18 -50.68
N SER A 135 -27.24 -19.07 -51.49
CA SER A 135 -27.08 -19.85 -52.75
C SER A 135 -26.29 -21.14 -52.58
N SER A 136 -25.51 -21.26 -51.50
CA SER A 136 -24.71 -22.43 -51.16
C SER A 136 -24.58 -22.51 -49.63
N PRO A 137 -24.42 -23.72 -49.06
CA PRO A 137 -24.25 -23.88 -47.63
C PRO A 137 -22.99 -23.17 -47.12
N LEU A 138 -23.07 -22.62 -45.90
CA LEU A 138 -21.90 -22.22 -45.14
C LEU A 138 -21.29 -23.49 -44.52
N CYS A 139 -19.98 -23.67 -44.68
CA CYS A 139 -19.25 -24.83 -44.21
C CYS A 139 -18.17 -24.43 -43.21
N LEU A 140 -18.10 -25.13 -42.08
CA LEU A 140 -16.96 -25.12 -41.18
C LEU A 140 -16.17 -26.40 -41.40
N VAL A 141 -14.94 -26.27 -41.87
CA VAL A 141 -14.05 -27.41 -42.13
C VAL A 141 -12.93 -27.36 -41.10
N TYR A 142 -12.85 -28.36 -40.23
CA TYR A 142 -11.75 -28.57 -39.31
C TYR A 142 -10.84 -29.64 -39.90
N ARG A 143 -9.59 -29.31 -40.24
CA ARG A 143 -8.69 -30.23 -40.95
C ARG A 143 -7.74 -31.03 -40.05
N ASN A 144 -7.47 -30.54 -38.85
CA ASN A 144 -6.47 -31.11 -37.94
C ASN A 144 -7.10 -31.43 -36.57
N MET A 145 -8.20 -32.18 -36.58
CA MET A 145 -8.89 -32.58 -35.35
C MET A 145 -8.22 -33.83 -34.75
N PRO A 146 -8.01 -33.90 -33.43
CA PRO A 146 -7.64 -35.14 -32.76
C PRO A 146 -8.72 -36.22 -32.92
N ASP A 147 -8.31 -37.50 -32.91
CA ASP A 147 -9.24 -38.65 -32.99
C ASP A 147 -10.19 -38.75 -31.78
N SER A 148 -9.86 -38.09 -30.67
CA SER A 148 -10.71 -38.02 -29.49
C SER A 148 -11.82 -36.97 -29.64
N PRO A 149 -13.00 -37.18 -29.02
CA PRO A 149 -14.09 -36.22 -29.08
C PRO A 149 -13.67 -34.81 -28.65
N GLN A 150 -13.89 -33.81 -29.50
CA GLN A 150 -13.61 -32.40 -29.20
C GLN A 150 -14.90 -31.62 -28.98
N PHE A 151 -14.89 -30.71 -28.00
CA PHE A 151 -16.01 -29.82 -27.73
C PHE A 151 -16.03 -28.65 -28.72
N ILE A 152 -17.03 -28.62 -29.60
CA ILE A 152 -17.22 -27.57 -30.59
C ILE A 152 -18.30 -26.60 -30.11
N TYR A 153 -17.92 -25.32 -30.00
CA TYR A 153 -18.84 -24.24 -29.62
C TYR A 153 -19.76 -23.88 -30.77
N ALA A 154 -21.00 -23.48 -30.45
CA ALA A 154 -21.92 -22.95 -31.45
C ALA A 154 -21.40 -21.60 -31.98
N PRO A 155 -21.26 -21.43 -33.31
CA PRO A 155 -20.90 -20.17 -33.91
C PRO A 155 -21.97 -19.12 -33.69
N ILE A 156 -21.53 -17.87 -33.64
CA ILE A 156 -22.39 -16.72 -33.44
C ILE A 156 -22.37 -15.82 -34.67
N PHE A 157 -23.48 -15.14 -34.96
CA PHE A 157 -23.52 -14.15 -36.02
C PHE A 157 -24.45 -12.98 -35.70
N GLY A 158 -24.16 -11.82 -36.29
CA GLY A 158 -24.94 -10.61 -36.06
C GLY A 158 -24.23 -9.34 -36.54
N PRO A 159 -24.78 -8.16 -36.25
CA PRO A 159 -24.09 -6.90 -36.47
C PRO A 159 -22.72 -6.88 -35.77
N THR A 160 -21.74 -6.19 -36.36
CA THR A 160 -20.38 -6.08 -35.82
C THR A 160 -20.34 -5.67 -34.36
N SER A 161 -21.15 -4.69 -33.97
CA SER A 161 -21.25 -4.19 -32.59
C SER A 161 -21.75 -5.27 -31.63
N ALA A 162 -22.70 -6.12 -32.04
CA ALA A 162 -23.27 -7.18 -31.23
C ALA A 162 -22.25 -8.32 -31.01
N VAL A 163 -21.55 -8.76 -32.06
CA VAL A 163 -20.52 -9.81 -31.98
C VAL A 163 -19.32 -9.31 -31.15
N THR A 164 -18.86 -8.08 -31.39
CA THR A 164 -17.78 -7.47 -30.60
C THR A 164 -18.14 -7.40 -29.12
N ARG A 165 -19.37 -6.99 -28.79
CA ARG A 165 -19.88 -6.97 -27.41
C ARG A 165 -19.89 -8.38 -26.80
N GLN A 166 -20.27 -9.41 -27.55
CA GLN A 166 -20.23 -10.79 -27.06
C GLN A 166 -18.79 -11.23 -26.75
N HIS A 167 -17.82 -10.92 -27.60
CA HIS A 167 -16.41 -11.21 -27.32
C HIS A 167 -15.91 -10.51 -26.05
N LEU A 168 -16.33 -9.26 -25.82
CA LEU A 168 -16.00 -8.54 -24.59
C LEU A 168 -16.63 -9.20 -23.34
N ILE A 169 -17.89 -9.64 -23.44
CA ILE A 169 -18.58 -10.34 -22.34
C ILE A 169 -17.90 -11.68 -22.03
N ASP A 170 -17.54 -12.46 -23.06
CA ASP A 170 -16.86 -13.75 -22.91
C ASP A 170 -15.52 -13.63 -22.16
N HIS A 171 -14.87 -12.46 -22.21
CA HIS A 171 -13.60 -12.16 -21.54
C HIS A 171 -13.72 -11.21 -20.35
N ALA A 172 -14.94 -10.92 -19.88
CA ALA A 172 -15.17 -9.96 -18.80
C ALA A 172 -14.39 -10.31 -17.51
N LEU A 173 -14.28 -11.61 -17.20
CA LEU A 173 -13.52 -12.08 -16.04
C LEU A 173 -12.01 -11.75 -16.18
N SER A 174 -11.41 -12.01 -17.34
CA SER A 174 -10.01 -11.69 -17.60
C SER A 174 -9.75 -10.19 -17.52
N PHE A 175 -10.68 -9.36 -18.02
CA PHE A 175 -10.58 -7.91 -17.88
C PHE A 175 -10.71 -7.44 -16.43
N ALA A 176 -11.61 -8.03 -15.65
CA ALA A 176 -11.77 -7.71 -14.23
C ALA A 176 -10.49 -8.05 -13.45
N VAL A 177 -9.87 -9.20 -13.75
CA VAL A 177 -8.60 -9.62 -13.16
C VAL A 177 -7.47 -8.69 -13.57
N LEU A 178 -7.36 -8.33 -14.86
CA LEU A 178 -6.40 -7.36 -15.37
C LEU A 178 -6.53 -5.99 -14.67
N ALA A 179 -7.76 -5.47 -14.55
CA ALA A 179 -8.05 -4.22 -13.88
C ALA A 179 -7.72 -4.29 -12.38
N GLY A 180 -8.00 -5.42 -11.72
CA GLY A 180 -7.63 -5.66 -10.34
C GLY A 180 -6.11 -5.65 -10.13
N MET A 181 -5.36 -6.33 -11.00
CA MET A 181 -3.89 -6.32 -10.97
C MET A 181 -3.33 -4.91 -11.16
N LEU A 182 -3.83 -4.16 -12.15
CA LEU A 182 -3.42 -2.76 -12.37
C LEU A 182 -3.77 -1.87 -11.17
N GLY A 183 -4.99 -2.00 -10.63
CA GLY A 183 -5.44 -1.21 -9.48
C GLY A 183 -4.59 -1.44 -8.23
N ILE A 184 -4.31 -2.70 -7.90
CA ILE A 184 -3.41 -3.04 -6.78
C ILE A 184 -1.98 -2.60 -7.08
N GLY A 185 -1.51 -2.70 -8.33
CA GLY A 185 -0.18 -2.25 -8.75
C GLY A 185 0.00 -0.74 -8.57
N ILE A 186 -0.97 0.07 -9.02
CA ILE A 186 -0.99 1.53 -8.84
C ILE A 186 -1.05 1.88 -7.35
N LEU A 187 -1.91 1.22 -6.58
CA LEU A 187 -2.02 1.42 -5.14
C LEU A 187 -0.70 1.10 -4.43
N SER A 188 -0.05 -0.01 -4.79
CA SER A 188 1.23 -0.42 -4.24
C SER A 188 2.33 0.60 -4.53
N LEU A 189 2.38 1.13 -5.76
CA LEU A 189 3.30 2.20 -6.14
C LEU A 189 3.02 3.49 -5.36
N ALA A 190 1.75 3.87 -5.22
CA ALA A 190 1.37 5.05 -4.46
C ALA A 190 1.78 4.94 -2.98
N ILE A 191 1.58 3.76 -2.37
CA ILE A 191 2.04 3.48 -1.00
C ILE A 191 3.56 3.58 -0.91
N TYR A 192 4.30 2.98 -1.86
CA TYR A 192 5.77 3.09 -1.89
C TYR A 192 6.24 4.54 -1.93
N LEU A 193 5.67 5.35 -2.83
CA LEU A 193 6.01 6.77 -2.96
C LEU A 193 5.64 7.57 -1.71
N TYR A 194 4.49 7.28 -1.10
CA TYR A 194 4.06 7.90 0.15
C TYR A 194 5.01 7.59 1.31
N LEU A 195 5.40 6.32 1.48
CA LEU A 195 6.35 5.91 2.52
C LEU A 195 7.71 6.55 2.30
N LYS A 196 8.20 6.55 1.05
CA LYS A 196 9.46 7.20 0.68
C LYS A 196 9.44 8.70 1.00
N TYR A 197 8.32 9.39 0.74
CA TYR A 197 8.15 10.81 1.07
C TYR A 197 8.20 11.07 2.59
N HIS A 198 7.71 10.13 3.39
CA HIS A 198 7.73 10.19 4.86
C HIS A 198 8.96 9.52 5.50
N ASP A 199 10.02 9.28 4.72
CA ASP A 199 11.28 8.67 5.17
C ASP A 199 11.15 7.25 5.77
N PHE A 200 10.09 6.53 5.35
CA PHE A 200 9.90 5.11 5.61
C PHE A 200 10.40 4.30 4.41
N HIS A 201 11.44 3.50 4.61
CA HIS A 201 12.05 2.71 3.54
C HIS A 201 11.47 1.29 3.49
N GLU A 202 10.52 1.05 2.60
CA GLU A 202 9.92 -0.28 2.37
C GLU A 202 9.82 -0.59 0.86
N PRO A 203 10.92 -1.08 0.23
CA PRO A 203 11.00 -1.28 -1.22
C PRO A 203 10.08 -2.39 -1.75
N ARG A 204 9.59 -3.28 -0.88
CA ARG A 204 8.73 -4.40 -1.28
C ARG A 204 7.41 -3.97 -1.92
N PHE A 205 6.93 -2.76 -1.64
CA PHE A 205 5.76 -2.20 -2.35
C PHE A 205 6.08 -1.86 -3.81
N LEU A 206 7.30 -1.43 -4.11
CA LEU A 206 7.74 -1.23 -5.49
C LEU A 206 7.86 -2.58 -6.21
N ASP A 207 8.43 -3.59 -5.53
CA ASP A 207 8.54 -4.94 -6.07
C ASP A 207 7.16 -5.52 -6.46
N VAL A 208 6.15 -5.37 -5.60
CA VAL A 208 4.76 -5.76 -5.87
C VAL A 208 4.15 -4.97 -7.04
N ALA A 209 4.39 -3.66 -7.11
CA ALA A 209 3.87 -2.83 -8.20
C ALA A 209 4.45 -3.25 -9.57
N LEU A 210 5.77 -3.42 -9.64
CA LEU A 210 6.45 -3.82 -10.88
C LEU A 210 6.04 -5.21 -11.34
N PHE A 211 5.89 -6.16 -10.41
CA PHE A 211 5.36 -7.48 -10.71
C PHE A 211 3.96 -7.41 -11.34
N LEU A 212 3.05 -6.65 -10.70
CA LEU A 212 1.68 -6.53 -11.17
C LEU A 212 1.59 -5.84 -12.53
N PHE A 213 2.41 -4.83 -12.80
CA PHE A 213 2.45 -4.19 -14.12
C PHE A 213 2.94 -5.15 -15.21
N LEU A 214 3.94 -6.00 -14.92
CA LEU A 214 4.40 -7.02 -15.86
C LEU A 214 3.34 -8.11 -16.07
N CYS A 215 2.66 -8.56 -15.02
CA CYS A 215 1.55 -9.50 -15.13
C CYS A 215 0.37 -8.93 -15.94
N SER A 216 0.03 -7.66 -15.72
CA SER A 216 -1.01 -6.96 -16.49
C SER A 216 -0.62 -6.80 -17.95
N LEU A 217 0.63 -6.43 -18.23
CA LEU A 217 1.15 -6.32 -19.60
C LEU A 217 1.09 -7.66 -20.33
N TRP A 218 1.56 -8.74 -19.69
CA TRP A 218 1.47 -10.09 -20.21
C TRP A 218 0.01 -10.50 -20.45
N SER A 219 -0.85 -10.38 -19.44
CA SER A 219 -2.26 -10.79 -19.53
C SER A 219 -3.01 -10.05 -20.65
N PHE A 220 -2.75 -8.76 -20.84
CA PHE A 220 -3.35 -7.99 -21.93
C PHE A 220 -2.84 -8.44 -23.29
N THR A 221 -1.52 -8.53 -23.46
CA THR A 221 -0.88 -8.85 -24.75
C THR A 221 -1.07 -10.29 -25.20
N ASP A 222 -1.29 -11.23 -24.26
CA ASP A 222 -1.60 -12.64 -24.53
C ASP A 222 -3.10 -12.91 -24.75
N SER A 223 -3.96 -11.89 -24.59
CA SER A 223 -5.41 -12.06 -24.69
C SER A 223 -5.89 -12.24 -26.14
N GLY A 224 -6.89 -13.10 -26.34
CA GLY A 224 -7.52 -13.29 -27.65
C GLY A 224 -8.02 -11.99 -28.28
N ILE A 225 -8.48 -11.05 -27.45
CA ILE A 225 -8.94 -9.73 -27.88
C ILE A 225 -7.79 -8.90 -28.47
N TYR A 226 -6.63 -8.88 -27.82
CA TYR A 226 -5.45 -8.21 -28.39
C TYR A 226 -5.04 -8.86 -29.72
N HIS A 227 -5.11 -10.18 -29.81
CA HIS A 227 -4.75 -10.89 -31.04
C HIS A 227 -5.75 -10.69 -32.19
N VAL A 228 -7.03 -10.44 -31.92
CA VAL A 228 -8.04 -10.20 -32.97
C VAL A 228 -8.14 -8.72 -33.36
N TYR A 229 -8.08 -7.80 -32.39
CA TYR A 229 -8.29 -6.37 -32.64
C TYR A 229 -7.01 -5.53 -32.62
N GLY A 230 -5.88 -6.09 -32.21
CA GLY A 230 -4.59 -5.40 -32.17
C GLY A 230 -4.02 -5.16 -33.57
N LYS A 231 -3.46 -3.97 -33.80
CA LYS A 231 -2.83 -3.62 -35.09
C LYS A 231 -1.52 -4.39 -35.34
N GLU A 232 -0.72 -4.59 -34.30
CA GLU A 232 0.65 -5.15 -34.38
C GLU A 232 0.78 -6.44 -33.57
N ILE A 233 0.11 -7.50 -34.02
CA ILE A 233 -0.04 -8.77 -33.27
C ILE A 233 1.33 -9.42 -32.97
N ALA A 234 2.28 -9.35 -33.91
CA ALA A 234 3.60 -9.96 -33.74
C ALA A 234 4.41 -9.26 -32.64
N ILE A 235 4.40 -7.93 -32.61
CA ILE A 235 5.08 -7.12 -31.59
C ILE A 235 4.45 -7.39 -30.22
N GLY A 236 3.13 -7.40 -30.11
CA GLY A 236 2.48 -7.70 -28.84
C GLY A 236 2.75 -9.12 -28.35
N SER A 237 2.82 -10.12 -29.26
CA SER A 237 3.22 -11.49 -28.90
C SER A 237 4.65 -11.52 -28.36
N LEU A 238 5.58 -10.77 -28.96
CA LEU A 238 6.94 -10.65 -28.45
C LEU A 238 6.97 -10.01 -27.06
N ILE A 239 6.24 -8.91 -26.86
CA ILE A 239 6.10 -8.23 -25.56
C ILE A 239 5.54 -9.18 -24.50
N SER A 240 4.53 -9.98 -24.85
CA SER A 240 3.94 -10.99 -23.96
C SER A 240 5.01 -11.96 -23.45
N PHE A 241 5.85 -12.49 -24.34
CA PHE A 241 6.92 -13.43 -23.95
C PHE A 241 7.99 -12.77 -23.05
N TYR A 242 8.40 -11.54 -23.34
CA TYR A 242 9.34 -10.82 -22.48
C TYR A 242 8.74 -10.48 -21.11
N ALA A 243 7.49 -10.04 -21.07
CA ALA A 243 6.77 -9.80 -19.83
C ALA A 243 6.66 -11.09 -19.00
N PHE A 244 6.34 -12.22 -19.65
CA PHE A 244 6.29 -13.53 -19.01
C PHE A 244 7.64 -14.00 -18.45
N MET A 245 8.73 -13.82 -19.21
CA MET A 245 10.09 -14.19 -18.77
C MET A 245 10.58 -13.35 -17.58
N LEU A 246 10.20 -12.07 -17.53
CA LEU A 246 10.75 -11.12 -16.56
C LEU A 246 9.84 -10.85 -15.37
N MET A 247 8.56 -11.23 -15.41
CA MET A 247 7.63 -10.92 -14.32
C MET A 247 8.08 -11.45 -12.97
N SER A 248 8.82 -12.56 -12.88
CA SER A 248 9.29 -13.07 -11.58
C SER A 248 10.44 -12.25 -10.96
N VAL A 249 11.13 -11.40 -11.73
CA VAL A 249 12.30 -10.64 -11.26
C VAL A 249 11.96 -9.73 -10.05
N PRO A 250 10.91 -8.89 -10.08
CA PRO A 250 10.52 -8.11 -8.91
C PRO A 250 10.21 -8.99 -7.68
N MET A 251 9.66 -10.19 -7.84
CA MET A 251 9.37 -11.08 -6.70
C MET A 251 10.63 -11.69 -6.09
N LEU A 252 11.71 -11.84 -6.86
CA LEU A 252 13.01 -12.22 -6.31
C LEU A 252 13.62 -11.08 -5.50
N HIS A 253 13.49 -9.82 -5.96
CA HIS A 253 13.85 -8.66 -5.14
C HIS A 253 12.99 -8.57 -3.87
N PHE A 254 11.70 -8.86 -3.95
CA PHE A 254 10.82 -8.91 -2.78
C PHE A 254 11.33 -9.90 -1.72
N VAL A 255 11.71 -11.11 -2.14
CA VAL A 255 12.27 -12.13 -1.23
C VAL A 255 13.61 -11.67 -0.67
N GLN A 256 14.47 -11.08 -1.50
CA GLN A 256 15.74 -10.50 -1.06
C GLN A 256 15.56 -9.38 -0.02
N ASN A 257 14.48 -8.60 -0.15
CA ASN A 257 14.12 -7.53 0.78
C ASN A 257 13.34 -8.02 2.02
N THR A 258 13.20 -9.34 2.22
CA THR A 258 12.42 -9.93 3.32
C THR A 258 13.33 -10.52 4.41
N GLY A 259 13.17 -10.05 5.65
CA GLY A 259 13.91 -10.60 6.81
C GLY A 259 15.41 -10.35 6.69
N THR A 260 16.21 -11.38 7.01
CA THR A 260 17.68 -11.33 6.90
C THR A 260 18.20 -11.77 5.53
N LEU A 261 17.30 -12.12 4.60
CA LEU A 261 17.62 -12.66 3.27
C LEU A 261 18.32 -11.68 2.34
N LYS A 262 18.44 -10.40 2.71
CA LYS A 262 19.23 -9.39 1.97
C LYS A 262 20.67 -9.83 1.74
N ARG A 263 21.20 -10.68 2.63
CA ARG A 263 22.57 -11.25 2.55
C ARG A 263 22.66 -12.51 1.69
N SER A 264 21.54 -13.13 1.33
CA SER A 264 21.54 -14.35 0.51
C SER A 264 21.84 -14.01 -0.95
N PRO A 265 22.82 -14.66 -1.60
CA PRO A 265 23.11 -14.43 -3.02
C PRO A 265 22.10 -15.11 -3.95
N LEU A 266 21.30 -16.06 -3.43
CA LEU A 266 20.45 -16.92 -4.24
C LEU A 266 19.41 -16.16 -5.07
N PRO A 267 18.62 -15.20 -4.52
CA PRO A 267 17.70 -14.42 -5.34
C PRO A 267 18.41 -13.67 -6.47
N GLY A 268 19.60 -13.11 -6.21
CA GLY A 268 20.42 -12.42 -7.22
C GLY A 268 20.87 -13.33 -8.35
N LEU A 269 21.27 -14.58 -8.04
CA LEU A 269 21.64 -15.57 -9.06
C LEU A 269 20.45 -15.90 -9.98
N TRP A 270 19.25 -16.06 -9.42
CA TRP A 270 18.04 -16.32 -10.21
C TRP A 270 17.61 -15.11 -11.04
N ILE A 271 17.78 -13.90 -10.53
CA ILE A 271 17.55 -12.67 -11.31
C ILE A 271 18.49 -12.64 -12.52
N ALA A 272 19.78 -12.91 -12.32
CA ALA A 272 20.75 -12.99 -13.41
C ALA A 272 20.38 -14.08 -14.42
N ALA A 273 19.92 -15.25 -13.95
CA ALA A 273 19.48 -16.34 -14.82
C ALA A 273 18.24 -15.98 -15.66
N LEU A 274 17.27 -15.25 -15.09
CA LEU A 274 16.08 -14.77 -15.83
C LEU A 274 16.44 -13.74 -16.89
N TYR A 275 17.35 -12.80 -16.59
CA TYR A 275 17.86 -11.86 -17.58
C TYR A 275 18.66 -12.57 -18.67
N ALA A 276 19.54 -13.50 -18.31
CA ALA A 276 20.27 -14.32 -19.27
C ALA A 276 19.31 -15.11 -20.17
N ASN A 277 18.26 -15.71 -19.61
CA ASN A 277 17.23 -16.41 -20.37
C ASN A 277 16.55 -15.49 -21.40
N ALA A 278 16.09 -14.30 -20.99
CA ALA A 278 15.45 -13.35 -21.89
C ALA A 278 16.40 -12.83 -22.98
N PHE A 279 17.67 -12.60 -22.62
CA PHE A 279 18.70 -12.15 -23.55
C PHE A 279 19.06 -13.23 -24.58
N PHE A 280 19.38 -14.45 -24.13
CA PHE A 280 19.79 -15.53 -25.03
C PHE A 280 18.65 -16.04 -25.90
N GLN A 281 17.40 -16.07 -25.41
CA GLN A 281 16.25 -16.40 -26.28
C GLN A 281 16.04 -15.31 -27.35
N GLY A 282 16.21 -14.03 -26.99
CA GLY A 282 16.16 -12.93 -27.96
C GLY A 282 17.24 -13.04 -29.03
N ILE A 283 18.49 -13.30 -28.63
CA ILE A 283 19.60 -13.53 -29.58
C ILE A 283 19.34 -14.77 -30.43
N GLY A 284 18.89 -15.87 -29.83
CA GLY A 284 18.56 -17.11 -30.53
C GLY A 284 17.52 -16.85 -31.62
N TYR A 285 16.44 -16.13 -31.30
CA TYR A 285 15.43 -15.73 -32.27
C TYR A 285 16.03 -14.89 -33.42
N LEU A 286 16.86 -13.89 -33.11
CA LEU A 286 17.45 -13.00 -34.12
C LEU A 286 18.49 -13.68 -35.02
N LEU A 287 19.34 -14.56 -34.47
CA LEU A 287 20.44 -15.19 -35.22
C LEU A 287 20.02 -16.46 -35.97
N THR A 288 19.12 -17.26 -35.39
CA THR A 288 18.78 -18.59 -35.91
C THR A 288 17.36 -18.67 -36.46
N GLY A 289 16.52 -17.67 -36.18
CA GLY A 289 15.10 -17.70 -36.53
C GLY A 289 14.26 -18.67 -35.70
N ILE A 290 14.82 -19.31 -34.66
CA ILE A 290 14.07 -20.25 -33.80
C ILE A 290 12.95 -19.50 -33.07
N PRO A 291 11.67 -19.90 -33.28
CA PRO A 291 10.54 -19.27 -32.61
C PRO A 291 10.57 -19.42 -31.08
N PHE A 292 10.13 -18.38 -30.36
CA PHE A 292 10.06 -18.38 -28.89
C PHE A 292 9.27 -19.56 -28.29
N ILE A 293 8.21 -20.02 -28.97
CA ILE A 293 7.41 -21.15 -28.50
C ILE A 293 8.25 -22.44 -28.30
N HIS A 294 9.30 -22.64 -29.10
CA HIS A 294 10.18 -23.81 -28.97
C HIS A 294 11.22 -23.66 -27.86
N MET A 295 11.53 -22.43 -27.44
CA MET A 295 12.45 -22.15 -26.34
C MET A 295 11.73 -22.01 -25.00
N LEU A 296 10.40 -21.92 -24.99
CA LEU A 296 9.58 -21.64 -23.82
C LEU A 296 9.74 -22.67 -22.69
N PHE A 297 10.08 -23.93 -22.99
CA PHE A 297 10.33 -24.95 -21.96
C PHE A 297 11.46 -24.54 -21.00
N LEU A 298 12.49 -23.83 -21.49
CA LEU A 298 13.60 -23.34 -20.68
C LEU A 298 13.11 -22.33 -19.64
N THR A 299 12.26 -21.39 -20.07
CA THR A 299 11.62 -20.42 -19.18
C THR A 299 10.78 -21.13 -18.11
N HIS A 300 9.99 -22.15 -18.49
CA HIS A 300 9.18 -22.90 -17.51
C HIS A 300 10.03 -23.63 -16.47
N ILE A 301 11.11 -24.31 -16.88
CA ILE A 301 12.04 -24.97 -15.95
C ILE A 301 12.64 -23.95 -14.99
N LEU A 302 13.09 -22.80 -15.51
CA LEU A 302 13.70 -21.74 -14.73
C LEU A 302 12.71 -21.13 -13.71
N LEU A 303 11.48 -20.84 -14.13
CA LEU A 303 10.44 -20.33 -13.24
C LEU A 303 10.07 -21.35 -12.15
N PHE A 304 9.86 -22.60 -12.52
CA PHE A 304 9.47 -23.66 -11.59
C PHE A 304 10.56 -23.93 -10.53
N SER A 305 11.80 -24.10 -10.97
CA SER A 305 12.94 -24.31 -10.07
C SER A 305 13.24 -23.06 -9.22
N GLY A 306 13.02 -21.86 -9.76
CA GLY A 306 13.09 -20.61 -9.02
C GLY A 306 12.07 -20.54 -7.89
N VAL A 307 10.80 -20.86 -8.15
CA VAL A 307 9.74 -20.89 -7.12
C VAL A 307 10.08 -21.90 -6.02
N ILE A 308 10.51 -23.12 -6.37
CA ILE A 308 10.94 -24.12 -5.38
C ILE A 308 12.08 -23.57 -4.52
N THR A 309 13.09 -22.96 -5.14
CA THR A 309 14.23 -22.39 -4.42
C THR A 309 13.80 -21.29 -3.46
N MET A 310 12.89 -20.40 -3.87
CA MET A 310 12.35 -19.35 -3.00
C MET A 310 11.53 -19.92 -1.83
N ILE A 311 10.72 -20.96 -2.07
CA ILE A 311 9.98 -21.67 -1.00
C ILE A 311 10.96 -22.26 0.02
N LEU A 312 12.02 -22.94 -0.42
CA LEU A 312 13.02 -23.53 0.47
C LEU A 312 13.75 -22.45 1.28
N LEU A 313 14.07 -21.31 0.65
CA LEU A 313 14.72 -20.19 1.34
C LEU A 313 13.82 -19.52 2.37
N LEU A 314 12.57 -19.23 2.01
CA LEU A 314 11.59 -18.66 2.93
C LEU A 314 11.28 -19.63 4.08
N ARG A 315 11.24 -20.93 3.82
CA ARG A 315 11.09 -21.96 4.87
C ARG A 315 12.27 -21.95 5.83
N ARG A 316 13.51 -21.92 5.32
CA ARG A 316 14.72 -21.83 6.15
C ARG A 316 14.69 -20.56 7.02
N GLU A 317 14.36 -19.42 6.44
CA GLU A 317 14.26 -18.15 7.16
C GLU A 317 13.16 -18.19 8.23
N TYR A 318 12.00 -18.77 7.92
CA TYR A 318 10.90 -18.93 8.86
C TYR A 318 11.30 -19.82 10.04
N LEU A 319 11.95 -20.96 9.79
CA LEU A 319 12.42 -21.86 10.84
C LEU A 319 13.51 -21.23 11.72
N THR A 320 14.26 -20.26 11.19
CA THR A 320 15.32 -19.55 11.93
C THR A 320 14.74 -18.40 12.76
N THR A 321 13.89 -17.57 12.16
CA THR A 321 13.41 -16.31 12.78
C THR A 321 12.07 -16.44 13.49
N HIS A 322 11.27 -17.47 13.18
CA HIS A 322 9.88 -17.63 13.63
C HIS A 322 9.01 -16.39 13.34
N ASN A 323 9.39 -15.59 12.34
CA ASN A 323 8.68 -14.38 11.98
C ASN A 323 7.40 -14.72 11.19
N ARG A 324 6.24 -14.37 11.76
CA ARG A 324 4.93 -14.58 11.14
C ARG A 324 4.82 -13.97 9.73
N GLY A 325 5.48 -12.83 9.47
CA GLY A 325 5.50 -12.20 8.16
C GLY A 325 6.20 -13.05 7.09
N VAL A 326 7.29 -13.73 7.45
CA VAL A 326 7.99 -14.67 6.55
C VAL A 326 7.14 -15.91 6.31
N GLY A 327 6.46 -16.40 7.35
CA GLY A 327 5.51 -17.52 7.23
C GLY A 327 4.36 -17.23 6.26
N LEU A 328 3.82 -16.00 6.29
CA LEU A 328 2.80 -15.58 5.33
C LEU A 328 3.35 -15.53 3.90
N CYS A 329 4.57 -15.02 3.70
CA CYS A 329 5.23 -15.02 2.39
C CYS A 329 5.42 -16.46 1.88
N LEU A 330 5.82 -17.39 2.74
CA LEU A 330 5.97 -18.81 2.40
C LEU A 330 4.65 -19.42 1.90
N ILE A 331 3.54 -19.17 2.60
CA ILE A 331 2.21 -19.64 2.18
C ILE A 331 1.83 -19.05 0.82
N ALA A 332 2.07 -17.75 0.62
CA ALA A 332 1.78 -17.08 -0.65
C ALA A 332 2.56 -17.72 -1.81
N PHE A 333 3.88 -17.93 -1.65
CA PHE A 333 4.71 -18.59 -2.67
C PHE A 333 4.29 -20.05 -2.93
N ALA A 334 3.84 -20.78 -1.90
CA ALA A 334 3.31 -22.13 -2.08
C ALA A 334 2.04 -22.14 -2.94
N ILE A 335 1.11 -21.20 -2.71
CA ILE A 335 -0.11 -21.03 -3.52
C ILE A 335 0.25 -20.72 -4.98
N LEU A 336 1.20 -19.80 -5.20
CA LEU A 336 1.69 -19.48 -6.53
C LEU A 336 2.30 -20.72 -7.21
N GLY A 337 3.09 -21.50 -6.48
CA GLY A 337 3.68 -22.75 -6.96
C GLY A 337 2.63 -23.78 -7.39
N VAL A 338 1.60 -24.01 -6.57
CA VAL A 338 0.50 -24.94 -6.90
C VAL A 338 -0.26 -24.45 -8.13
N GLY A 339 -0.63 -23.16 -8.19
CA GLY A 339 -1.30 -22.58 -9.35
C GLY A 339 -0.46 -22.70 -10.64
N GLY A 340 0.86 -22.49 -10.53
CA GLY A 340 1.81 -22.67 -11.62
C GLY A 340 1.89 -24.13 -12.10
N ILE A 341 1.96 -25.11 -11.20
CA ILE A 341 1.98 -26.55 -11.56
C ILE A 341 0.70 -26.94 -12.29
N ILE A 342 -0.47 -26.56 -11.76
CA ILE A 342 -1.76 -26.85 -12.40
C ILE A 342 -1.78 -26.24 -13.81
N SER A 343 -1.34 -24.99 -13.95
CA SER A 343 -1.31 -24.29 -15.25
C SER A 343 -0.35 -24.96 -16.24
N LEU A 344 0.81 -25.43 -15.78
CA LEU A 344 1.77 -26.17 -16.61
C LEU A 344 1.21 -27.52 -17.09
N ILE A 345 0.52 -28.25 -16.21
CA ILE A 345 -0.15 -29.51 -16.58
C ILE A 345 -1.21 -29.25 -17.63
N LEU A 346 -2.05 -28.23 -17.44
CA LEU A 346 -3.08 -27.86 -18.41
C LEU A 346 -2.47 -27.43 -19.75
N TYR A 347 -1.36 -26.70 -19.72
CA TYR A 347 -0.66 -26.24 -20.91
C TYR A 347 0.00 -27.39 -21.69
N TRP A 348 0.85 -28.19 -21.04
CA TRP A 348 1.66 -29.21 -21.71
C TRP A 348 0.94 -30.53 -21.93
N LEU A 349 0.24 -31.04 -20.90
CA LEU A 349 -0.37 -32.37 -20.95
C LEU A 349 -1.73 -32.34 -21.67
N PHE A 350 -2.56 -31.34 -21.37
CA PHE A 350 -3.92 -31.27 -21.90
C PHE A 350 -4.10 -30.27 -23.05
N LYS A 351 -3.10 -29.45 -23.36
CA LYS A 351 -3.17 -28.38 -24.38
C LYS A 351 -4.40 -27.48 -24.25
N ILE A 352 -4.85 -27.26 -23.01
CA ILE A 352 -6.05 -26.48 -22.71
C ILE A 352 -5.70 -24.99 -22.85
N TYR A 353 -6.45 -24.25 -23.67
CA TYR A 353 -6.14 -22.85 -23.98
C TYR A 353 -6.44 -21.86 -22.84
N TRP A 354 -7.33 -22.20 -21.89
CA TRP A 354 -7.74 -21.34 -20.77
C TRP A 354 -6.89 -21.53 -19.49
N TYR A 355 -5.74 -22.19 -19.60
CA TYR A 355 -4.78 -22.40 -18.50
C TYR A 355 -4.33 -21.08 -17.85
N ASP A 356 -4.24 -20.01 -18.63
CA ASP A 356 -3.81 -18.69 -18.21
C ASP A 356 -4.79 -18.06 -17.21
N ALA A 357 -6.09 -18.33 -17.32
CA ALA A 357 -7.08 -17.87 -16.36
C ALA A 357 -6.86 -18.47 -14.96
N ILE A 358 -6.51 -19.76 -14.87
CA ILE A 358 -6.14 -20.41 -13.61
C ILE A 358 -4.87 -19.79 -13.04
N PHE A 359 -3.87 -19.56 -13.89
CA PHE A 359 -2.63 -18.94 -13.46
C PHE A 359 -2.86 -17.52 -12.93
N GLN A 360 -3.64 -16.71 -13.64
CA GLN A 360 -4.01 -15.35 -13.23
C GLN A 360 -4.75 -15.32 -11.89
N PHE A 361 -5.67 -16.27 -11.66
CA PHE A 361 -6.34 -16.41 -10.37
C PHE A 361 -5.34 -16.75 -9.24
N GLY A 362 -4.40 -17.66 -9.51
CA GLY A 362 -3.31 -17.98 -8.58
C GLY A 362 -2.45 -16.77 -8.23
N ILE A 363 -2.11 -15.93 -9.23
CA ILE A 363 -1.39 -14.66 -9.03
C ILE A 363 -2.20 -13.70 -8.16
N MET A 364 -3.51 -13.59 -8.37
CA MET A 364 -4.37 -12.70 -7.58
C MET A 364 -4.37 -13.11 -6.10
N LEU A 365 -4.57 -14.40 -5.80
CA LEU A 365 -4.55 -14.91 -4.43
C LEU A 365 -3.17 -14.72 -3.77
N TYR A 366 -2.10 -15.01 -4.52
CA TYR A 366 -0.72 -14.76 -4.10
C TYR A 366 -0.51 -13.29 -3.69
N ILE A 367 -0.93 -12.35 -4.52
CA ILE A 367 -0.73 -10.92 -4.29
C ILE A 367 -1.58 -10.40 -3.14
N LEU A 368 -2.84 -10.81 -3.04
CA LEU A 368 -3.70 -10.39 -1.93
C LEU A 368 -3.08 -10.76 -0.57
N LEU A 369 -2.50 -11.96 -0.48
CA LEU A 369 -1.78 -12.38 0.73
C LEU A 369 -0.54 -11.54 0.99
N LEU A 370 0.34 -11.36 0.00
CA LEU A 370 1.56 -10.56 0.18
C LEU A 370 1.24 -9.12 0.57
N PHE A 371 0.28 -8.51 -0.12
CA PHE A 371 -0.14 -7.13 0.10
C PHE A 371 -0.75 -6.95 1.49
N TRP A 372 -1.60 -7.89 1.92
CA TRP A 372 -2.12 -7.93 3.28
C TRP A 372 -1.01 -8.03 4.32
N GLY A 373 -0.04 -8.94 4.11
CA GLY A 373 1.11 -9.10 5.00
C GLY A 373 1.95 -7.83 5.13
N LEU A 374 2.15 -7.09 4.03
CA LEU A 374 2.85 -5.81 4.03
C LEU A 374 2.07 -4.73 4.77
N ILE A 375 0.76 -4.62 4.56
CA ILE A 375 -0.10 -3.66 5.28
C ILE A 375 -0.05 -3.93 6.78
N CYS A 376 -0.18 -5.20 7.19
CA CYS A 376 -0.07 -5.58 8.61
C CYS A 376 1.30 -5.20 9.19
N LYS A 377 2.39 -5.42 8.45
CA LYS A 377 3.74 -5.03 8.89
C LYS A 377 3.83 -3.53 9.11
N ILE A 378 3.48 -2.72 8.11
CA ILE A 378 3.55 -1.26 8.20
C ILE A 378 2.68 -0.74 9.34
N THR A 379 1.46 -1.27 9.47
CA THR A 379 0.55 -0.86 10.54
C THR A 379 1.16 -1.10 11.92
N ASN A 380 1.82 -2.25 12.11
CA ASN A 380 2.52 -2.56 13.35
C ASN A 380 3.74 -1.65 13.57
N ASP A 381 4.53 -1.36 12.54
CA ASP A 381 5.70 -0.47 12.62
C ASP A 381 5.29 0.97 12.96
N ILE A 382 4.22 1.48 12.34
CA ILE A 382 3.65 2.81 12.66
C ILE A 382 3.12 2.83 14.10
N ARG A 383 2.36 1.81 14.51
CA ARG A 383 1.86 1.71 15.88
C ARG A 383 3.00 1.71 16.89
N PHE A 384 4.05 0.93 16.65
CA PHE A 384 5.21 0.86 17.52
C PHE A 384 5.90 2.22 17.68
N ARG A 385 6.13 2.95 16.58
CA ARG A 385 6.71 4.30 16.62
C ARG A 385 5.83 5.30 17.34
N MET A 386 4.52 5.27 17.08
CA MET A 386 3.55 6.15 17.74
C MET A 386 3.52 5.89 19.25
N GLU A 387 3.49 4.61 19.67
CA GLU A 387 3.59 4.27 21.08
C GLU A 387 4.91 4.72 21.71
N GLN A 388 6.02 4.63 20.98
CA GLN A 388 7.31 5.12 21.46
C GLN A 388 7.28 6.64 21.67
N GLU A 389 6.74 7.40 20.71
CA GLU A 389 6.63 8.86 20.83
C GLU A 389 5.71 9.27 21.99
N ILE A 390 4.58 8.57 22.18
CA ILE A 390 3.67 8.82 23.32
C ILE A 390 4.39 8.46 24.63
N ARG A 391 5.10 7.33 24.71
CA ARG A 391 5.90 6.94 25.89
C ARG A 391 6.97 7.99 26.21
N GLU A 392 7.65 8.52 25.19
CA GLU A 392 8.64 9.58 25.37
C GLU A 392 7.99 10.86 25.91
N LYS A 393 6.85 11.30 25.36
CA LYS A 393 6.12 12.48 25.86
C LYS A 393 5.62 12.28 27.29
N MET A 394 5.02 11.13 27.61
CA MET A 394 4.59 10.81 28.98
C MET A 394 5.77 10.71 29.95
N SER A 395 6.97 10.37 29.47
CA SER A 395 8.20 10.37 30.26
C SER A 395 8.75 11.78 30.55
N MET A 396 8.20 12.84 29.95
CA MET A 396 8.66 14.23 30.12
C MET A 396 7.78 15.04 31.09
N GLU A 397 6.69 14.47 31.58
CA GLU A 397 5.79 15.09 32.55
C GLU A 397 5.90 14.42 33.92
N ASP A 398 5.66 15.19 34.99
CA ASP A 398 5.53 14.71 36.34
C ASP A 398 4.09 14.23 36.56
N ARG A 399 3.91 12.92 36.85
CA ARG A 399 2.58 12.30 36.96
C ARG A 399 1.71 12.87 38.08
N MET A 400 2.31 13.48 39.11
CA MET A 400 1.58 13.98 40.27
C MET A 400 1.05 15.40 40.01
N THR A 401 1.86 16.26 39.41
CA THR A 401 1.53 17.69 39.24
C THR A 401 1.08 18.07 37.83
N GLY A 402 1.39 17.24 36.83
CA GLY A 402 1.18 17.58 35.41
C GLY A 402 2.18 18.62 34.87
N LEU A 403 3.14 19.08 35.67
CA LEU A 403 4.24 19.92 35.20
C LEU A 403 5.26 19.10 34.43
N LYS A 404 6.11 19.76 33.63
CA LYS A 404 7.26 19.10 33.01
C LYS A 404 8.23 18.60 34.09
N ASN A 405 8.80 17.41 33.93
CA ASN A 405 9.67 16.84 34.96
C ASN A 405 11.15 17.23 34.80
N LYS A 406 12.02 16.73 35.69
CA LYS A 406 13.48 16.94 35.65
C LYS A 406 14.11 16.63 34.29
N LYS A 407 13.68 15.57 33.60
CA LYS A 407 14.22 15.21 32.28
C LYS A 407 13.87 16.27 31.24
N ALA A 408 12.64 16.80 31.29
CA ALA A 408 12.21 17.90 30.44
C ALA A 408 12.94 19.22 30.76
N PHE A 409 13.21 19.49 32.03
CA PHE A 409 14.01 20.64 32.46
C PHE A 409 15.43 20.60 31.88
N GLU A 410 16.16 19.50 32.04
CA GLU A 410 17.52 19.37 31.49
C GLU A 410 17.52 19.43 29.95
N HIS A 411 16.51 18.85 29.29
CA HIS A 411 16.35 18.96 27.84
C HIS A 411 16.11 20.40 27.38
N TYR A 412 15.32 21.17 28.12
CA TYR A 412 15.05 22.57 27.82
C TYR A 412 16.31 23.45 27.99
N LEU A 413 17.08 23.24 29.06
CA LEU A 413 18.35 23.92 29.27
C LEU A 413 19.35 23.65 28.14
N ALA A 414 19.48 22.38 27.71
CA ALA A 414 20.35 22.02 26.59
C ALA A 414 19.89 22.65 25.25
N LYS A 415 18.58 22.90 25.08
CA LYS A 415 18.05 23.63 23.92
C LYS A 415 18.43 25.11 23.96
N LEU A 416 18.31 25.76 25.13
CA LEU A 416 18.70 27.15 25.32
C LEU A 416 20.19 27.36 25.09
N GLU A 417 21.03 26.45 25.59
CA GLU A 417 22.49 26.53 25.39
C GLU A 417 22.89 26.48 23.91
N ARG A 418 22.22 25.64 23.10
CA ARG A 418 22.50 25.54 21.65
C ARG A 418 22.07 26.76 20.84
N HIS A 419 21.11 27.53 21.35
CA HIS A 419 20.53 28.69 20.66
C HIS A 419 20.71 29.95 21.51
N SER A 420 21.78 30.03 22.30
CA SER A 420 21.99 31.08 23.29
C SER A 420 22.03 32.49 22.68
N ASP A 421 22.52 32.59 21.43
CA ASP A 421 22.60 33.84 20.67
C ASP A 421 21.23 34.34 20.15
N GLU A 422 20.22 33.46 20.09
CA GLU A 422 18.87 33.82 19.60
C GLU A 422 18.03 34.54 20.66
N TYR A 423 18.39 34.41 21.94
CA TYR A 423 17.67 35.00 23.06
C TYR A 423 18.34 36.30 23.51
N ALA A 424 17.55 37.36 23.72
CA ALA A 424 17.99 38.61 24.32
C ALA A 424 18.47 38.38 25.76
N ASN A 425 17.67 37.67 26.58
CA ASN A 425 18.05 37.16 27.90
C ASN A 425 17.06 36.07 28.35
N ALA A 426 17.33 35.36 29.44
CA ALA A 426 16.36 34.49 30.11
C ALA A 426 16.59 34.55 31.61
N PHE A 427 15.56 34.36 32.44
CA PHE A 427 15.76 34.08 33.86
C PHE A 427 15.30 32.68 34.22
N LEU A 428 16.03 32.07 35.16
CA LEU A 428 15.71 30.82 35.81
C LEU A 428 15.35 31.14 37.25
N ALA A 429 14.19 30.68 37.69
CA ALA A 429 13.77 30.73 39.08
C ALA A 429 13.66 29.31 39.62
N PHE A 430 14.37 29.00 40.70
CA PHE A 430 14.12 27.82 41.51
C PHE A 430 13.14 28.17 42.62
N LEU A 431 12.14 27.30 42.80
CA LEU A 431 11.13 27.45 43.83
C LEU A 431 11.12 26.20 44.70
N LYS A 432 11.22 26.37 46.01
CA LYS A 432 11.20 25.27 46.97
C LYS A 432 9.96 25.38 47.85
N LEU A 433 9.18 24.31 47.89
CA LEU A 433 8.06 24.17 48.81
C LEU A 433 8.56 23.85 50.21
N GLU A 434 8.29 24.77 51.13
CA GLU A 434 8.65 24.67 52.53
C GLU A 434 7.63 23.81 53.31
N ASP A 435 7.99 23.39 54.52
CA ASP A 435 7.15 22.67 55.48
C ASP A 435 6.53 21.34 54.99
N LEU A 436 7.03 20.77 53.87
CA LEU A 436 6.48 19.52 53.32
C LEU A 436 6.66 18.32 54.27
N LYS A 437 7.78 18.25 55.00
CA LYS A 437 8.05 17.13 55.92
C LYS A 437 7.13 17.22 57.13
N GLU A 438 6.91 18.43 57.63
CA GLU A 438 6.03 18.79 58.72
C GLU A 438 4.57 18.48 58.36
N ALA A 439 4.14 18.86 57.16
CA ALA A 439 2.81 18.53 56.63
C ALA A 439 2.60 17.00 56.51
N ASN A 440 3.60 16.28 56.01
CA ASN A 440 3.57 14.81 55.93
C ASN A 440 3.50 14.15 57.31
N ALA A 441 4.22 14.69 58.30
CA ALA A 441 4.22 14.18 59.66
C ALA A 441 2.89 14.46 60.39
N ALA A 442 2.31 15.64 60.18
CA ALA A 442 1.09 16.08 60.87
C ALA A 442 -0.19 15.50 60.26
N TYR A 443 -0.26 15.39 58.92
CA TYR A 443 -1.51 15.08 58.20
C TYR A 443 -1.40 13.89 57.23
N GLY A 444 -0.22 13.24 57.19
CA GLY A 444 0.05 12.08 56.35
C GLY A 444 0.46 12.42 54.92
N MET A 445 0.98 11.41 54.21
CA MET A 445 1.52 11.57 52.84
C MET A 445 0.51 12.11 51.82
N SER A 446 -0.79 11.83 52.00
CA SER A 446 -1.82 12.35 51.09
C SER A 446 -1.92 13.88 51.17
N ALA A 447 -1.77 14.46 52.36
CA ALA A 447 -1.83 15.90 52.55
C ALA A 447 -0.58 16.59 51.99
N GLY A 448 0.60 15.99 52.11
CA GLY A 448 1.81 16.50 51.45
C GLY A 448 1.72 16.42 49.92
N ASN A 449 1.14 15.35 49.35
CA ASN A 449 0.88 15.27 47.92
C ASN A 449 -0.09 16.36 47.45
N GLU A 450 -1.15 16.62 48.21
CA GLU A 450 -2.07 17.72 47.93
C GLU A 450 -1.36 19.07 47.94
N LEU A 451 -0.51 19.33 48.95
CA LEU A 451 0.28 20.56 49.06
C LEU A 451 1.22 20.77 47.86
N ILE A 452 1.87 19.70 47.39
CA ILE A 452 2.69 19.73 46.17
C ILE A 452 1.85 20.07 44.94
N ILE A 453 0.67 19.46 44.78
CA ILE A 453 -0.23 19.72 43.66
C ILE A 453 -0.72 21.18 43.70
N SER A 454 -1.06 21.69 44.87
CA SER A 454 -1.47 23.08 45.07
C SER A 454 -0.36 24.08 44.73
N ALA A 455 0.88 23.81 45.14
CA ALA A 455 2.03 24.63 44.77
C ALA A 455 2.22 24.66 43.25
N ALA A 456 2.15 23.49 42.59
CA ALA A 456 2.25 23.38 41.14
C ALA A 456 1.14 24.15 40.41
N GLN A 457 -0.10 24.08 40.91
CA GLN A 457 -1.24 24.83 40.36
C GLN A 457 -1.05 26.34 40.46
N CYS A 458 -0.54 26.84 41.59
CA CYS A 458 -0.23 28.26 41.76
C CYS A 458 0.80 28.72 40.72
N ILE A 459 1.90 27.96 40.57
CA ILE A 459 2.95 28.25 39.57
C ILE A 459 2.36 28.24 38.16
N GLN A 460 1.56 27.23 37.82
CA GLN A 460 0.97 27.07 36.50
C GLN A 460 -0.05 28.18 36.17
N ASN A 461 -0.82 28.66 37.15
CA ASN A 461 -1.78 29.74 36.96
C ASN A 461 -1.09 31.06 36.61
N VAL A 462 0.01 31.40 37.31
CA VAL A 462 0.81 32.59 36.99
C VAL A 462 1.42 32.47 35.60
N CYS A 463 1.96 31.30 35.25
CA CYS A 463 2.48 31.04 33.91
C CYS A 463 1.41 31.22 32.82
N ARG A 464 0.16 30.82 33.11
CA ARG A 464 -0.98 30.99 32.18
C ARG A 464 -1.40 32.45 32.04
N GLU A 465 -1.38 33.22 33.14
CA GLU A 465 -1.69 34.67 33.14
C GLU A 465 -0.67 35.47 32.33
N LEU A 466 0.59 35.05 32.33
CA LEU A 466 1.66 35.67 31.56
C LEU A 466 1.66 35.28 30.06
N SER A 467 0.80 34.37 29.63
CA SER A 467 0.67 34.03 28.20
C SER A 467 0.24 35.27 27.40
N PRO A 468 0.96 35.67 26.33
CA PRO A 468 1.77 34.83 25.45
C PRO A 468 3.29 34.86 25.70
N GLU A 469 3.77 35.31 26.86
CA GLU A 469 5.20 35.25 27.17
C GLU A 469 5.72 33.80 27.16
N PRO A 470 6.93 33.52 26.65
CA PRO A 470 7.49 32.17 26.52
C PRO A 470 8.03 31.67 27.87
N ILE A 471 7.09 31.32 28.77
CA ILE A 471 7.35 30.80 30.12
C ILE A 471 7.15 29.28 30.17
N GLU A 472 8.08 28.59 30.82
CA GLU A 472 8.04 27.14 31.02
C GLU A 472 8.23 26.79 32.49
N CYS A 473 7.40 25.89 33.01
CA CYS A 473 7.42 25.48 34.41
C CYS A 473 7.67 23.97 34.54
N PHE A 474 8.50 23.61 35.52
CA PHE A 474 9.03 22.29 35.73
C PHE A 474 8.96 21.89 37.21
N ARG A 475 8.84 20.60 37.48
CA ARG A 475 9.13 19.99 38.78
C ARG A 475 10.46 19.22 38.67
N THR A 476 11.47 19.68 39.41
CA THR A 476 12.85 19.17 39.30
C THR A 476 13.15 18.10 40.34
N ASP A 477 12.56 18.20 41.53
CA ASP A 477 12.68 17.21 42.59
C ASP A 477 11.44 17.26 43.50
N GLY A 478 11.32 16.34 44.47
CA GLY A 478 10.14 16.13 45.30
C GLY A 478 9.37 17.39 45.70
N ASN A 479 10.04 18.38 46.29
CA ASN A 479 9.46 19.67 46.68
C ASN A 479 10.05 20.87 45.92
N GLU A 480 10.74 20.63 44.80
CA GLU A 480 11.47 21.65 44.05
C GLU A 480 10.88 21.81 42.66
N PHE A 481 10.73 23.07 42.26
CA PHE A 481 10.20 23.50 40.99
C PHE A 481 11.18 24.47 40.33
N ALA A 482 11.10 24.55 39.01
CA ALA A 482 11.86 25.51 38.24
C ALA A 482 10.95 26.22 37.25
N VAL A 483 11.19 27.51 37.03
CA VAL A 483 10.50 28.31 36.02
C VAL A 483 11.55 29.00 35.19
N ILE A 484 11.42 28.90 33.86
CA ILE A 484 12.29 29.60 32.93
C ILE A 484 11.42 30.53 32.08
N LEU A 485 11.78 31.82 32.07
CA LEU A 485 11.20 32.82 31.19
C LEU A 485 12.28 33.31 30.22
N THR A 486 12.09 33.06 28.93
CA THR A 486 12.97 33.60 27.87
C THR A 486 12.47 34.96 27.40
N ASP A 487 13.38 35.84 27.03
CA ASP A 487 13.12 37.21 26.58
C ASP A 487 12.11 37.97 27.46
N PRO A 488 12.35 38.00 28.79
CA PRO A 488 11.37 38.45 29.76
C PRO A 488 11.03 39.93 29.57
N LYS A 489 9.75 40.25 29.34
CA LYS A 489 9.25 41.64 29.37
C LYS A 489 8.94 42.15 30.78
N ILE A 490 8.79 41.22 31.71
CA ILE A 490 8.58 41.51 33.12
C ILE A 490 9.86 41.23 33.90
N SER A 491 10.06 41.95 35.00
CA SER A 491 11.17 41.63 35.90
C SER A 491 10.87 40.37 36.72
N PHE A 492 11.89 39.76 37.31
CA PHE A 492 11.69 38.67 38.25
C PHE A 492 10.85 39.12 39.47
N SER A 493 11.02 40.36 39.92
CA SER A 493 10.24 40.92 41.05
C SER A 493 8.74 41.02 40.74
N ASP A 494 8.38 41.33 39.49
CA ASP A 494 6.98 41.31 39.06
C ASP A 494 6.41 39.89 39.08
N TYR A 495 7.17 38.92 38.55
CA TYR A 495 6.81 37.50 38.60
C TYR A 495 6.61 37.01 40.05
N GLU A 496 7.55 37.33 40.93
CA GLU A 496 7.48 36.98 42.35
C GLU A 496 6.23 37.58 43.01
N THR A 497 5.92 38.85 42.73
CA THR A 497 4.74 39.53 43.25
C THR A 497 3.44 38.87 42.79
N MET A 498 3.36 38.50 41.50
CA MET A 498 2.22 37.78 40.94
C MET A 498 2.05 36.40 41.59
N LEU A 499 3.15 35.66 41.78
CA LEU A 499 3.12 34.36 42.43
C LEU A 499 2.72 34.46 43.91
N GLN A 500 3.27 35.40 44.66
CA GLN A 500 2.88 35.62 46.05
C GLN A 500 1.38 35.98 46.16
N LYS A 501 0.85 36.77 45.22
CA LYS A 501 -0.58 37.10 45.15
C LYS A 501 -1.44 35.87 44.92
N GLU A 502 -1.06 35.00 43.98
CA GLU A 502 -1.78 33.76 43.69
C GLU A 502 -1.72 32.77 44.87
N ILE A 503 -0.55 32.63 45.52
CA ILE A 503 -0.39 31.83 46.74
C ILE A 503 -1.28 32.35 47.87
N ARG A 504 -1.31 33.67 48.11
CA ARG A 504 -2.18 34.27 49.14
C ARG A 504 -3.66 34.01 48.84
N ARG A 505 -4.06 34.12 47.57
CA ARG A 505 -5.43 33.84 47.13
C ARG A 505 -5.80 32.37 47.37
N PHE A 506 -4.91 31.44 47.03
CA PHE A 506 -5.10 30.01 47.28
C PHE A 506 -5.18 29.70 48.78
N ASN A 507 -4.27 30.25 49.59
CA ASN A 507 -4.28 30.02 51.03
C ASN A 507 -5.53 30.61 51.71
N ALA A 508 -6.05 31.74 51.21
CA ALA A 508 -7.27 32.37 51.71
C ALA A 508 -8.56 31.62 51.33
N SER A 509 -8.54 30.78 50.28
CA SER A 509 -9.74 30.02 49.89
C SER A 509 -10.05 28.85 50.82
N GLY A 510 -9.16 28.54 51.78
CA GLY A 510 -9.34 27.46 52.74
C GLY A 510 -9.44 26.07 52.11
N SER A 511 -9.02 25.93 50.85
CA SER A 511 -9.23 24.73 50.04
C SER A 511 -8.28 23.58 50.39
N SER A 512 -7.24 23.84 51.17
CA SER A 512 -6.30 22.83 51.66
C SER A 512 -6.06 22.97 53.17
N ARG A 513 -5.70 21.86 53.81
CA ARG A 513 -5.35 21.81 55.24
C ARG A 513 -3.99 22.44 55.56
N CYS A 514 -3.15 22.60 54.54
CA CYS A 514 -1.82 23.18 54.64
C CYS A 514 -1.74 24.44 53.77
N GLN A 515 -1.01 25.46 54.23
CA GLN A 515 -0.76 26.66 53.45
C GLN A 515 0.44 26.43 52.53
N VAL A 516 0.31 26.82 51.26
CA VAL A 516 1.43 26.82 50.31
C VAL A 516 2.40 27.93 50.71
N CYS A 517 3.67 27.56 50.90
CA CYS A 517 4.78 28.48 51.13
C CYS A 517 5.92 28.11 50.18
N LEU A 518 6.29 29.02 49.29
CA LEU A 518 7.38 28.83 48.33
C LEU A 518 8.50 29.82 48.63
N THR A 519 9.72 29.31 48.73
CA THR A 519 10.92 30.14 48.71
C THR A 519 11.49 30.17 47.31
N LEU A 520 11.82 31.36 46.82
CA LEU A 520 12.34 31.56 45.48
C LEU A 520 13.81 31.98 45.51
N GLY A 521 14.54 31.56 44.47
CA GLY A 521 15.81 32.15 44.08
C GLY A 521 15.90 32.21 42.57
N HIS A 522 16.63 33.20 42.06
CA HIS A 522 16.68 33.45 40.63
C HIS A 522 18.08 33.81 40.14
N SER A 523 18.27 33.65 38.83
CA SER A 523 19.44 34.16 38.14
C SER A 523 19.11 34.43 36.67
N TYR A 524 19.84 35.35 36.05
CA TYR A 524 19.72 35.67 34.63
C TYR A 524 20.78 34.94 33.81
N PHE A 525 20.40 34.48 32.62
CA PHE A 525 21.27 33.72 31.73
C PHE A 525 22.42 34.56 31.19
N LYS A 526 22.14 35.85 30.93
CA LYS A 526 23.18 36.87 30.70
C LYS A 526 23.37 37.69 31.97
N ASP A 527 24.62 37.87 32.38
CA ASP A 527 24.99 38.66 33.55
C ASP A 527 24.72 40.17 33.35
N SER A 528 24.98 40.98 34.38
CA SER A 528 24.82 42.45 34.32
C SER A 528 25.73 43.15 33.30
N LEU A 529 26.77 42.46 32.81
CA LEU A 529 27.69 42.92 31.78
C LEU A 529 27.29 42.42 30.38
N GLY A 530 26.22 41.63 30.27
CA GLY A 530 25.70 41.08 29.03
C GLY A 530 26.39 39.79 28.57
N ASN A 531 27.27 39.20 29.38
CA ASN A 531 27.95 37.95 29.03
C ASN A 531 27.04 36.75 29.30
N THR A 532 26.96 35.83 28.33
CA THR A 532 26.25 34.56 28.48
C THR A 532 26.97 33.66 29.47
N GLN A 533 26.26 33.23 30.51
CA GLN A 533 26.77 32.30 31.50
C GLN A 533 26.69 30.85 31.01
N SER A 534 27.57 29.98 31.52
CA SER A 534 27.38 28.53 31.36
C SER A 534 26.11 28.07 32.09
N ILE A 535 25.46 27.02 31.58
CA ILE A 535 24.26 26.46 32.22
C ILE A 535 24.52 26.07 33.68
N SER A 536 25.70 25.53 33.99
CA SER A 536 26.08 25.20 35.36
C SER A 536 26.16 26.44 36.27
N SER A 537 26.80 27.51 35.82
CA SER A 537 26.89 28.77 36.58
C SER A 537 25.51 29.38 36.80
N TRP A 538 24.69 29.40 35.74
CA TRP A 538 23.33 29.93 35.78
C TRP A 538 22.47 29.20 36.82
N LYS A 539 22.49 27.86 36.81
CA LYS A 539 21.80 27.02 37.82
C LYS A 539 22.33 27.26 39.23
N SER A 540 23.65 27.19 39.43
CA SER A 540 24.27 27.37 40.75
C SER A 540 23.97 28.72 41.37
N GLN A 541 23.86 29.78 40.56
CA GLN A 541 23.53 31.10 41.07
C GLN A 541 22.06 31.22 41.53
N ALA A 542 21.11 30.64 40.78
CA ALA A 542 19.70 30.59 41.19
C ALA A 542 19.51 29.74 42.45
N ASP A 543 20.21 28.61 42.53
CA ASP A 543 20.18 27.71 43.69
C ASP A 543 20.74 28.38 44.95
N TYR A 544 21.88 29.08 44.81
CA TYR A 544 22.47 29.88 45.89
C TYR A 544 21.51 30.97 46.39
N ASP A 545 20.85 31.69 45.48
CA ASP A 545 19.87 32.72 45.83
C ASP A 545 18.66 32.11 46.58
N GLN A 546 18.19 30.94 46.15
CA GLN A 546 17.07 30.24 46.78
C GLN A 546 17.43 29.78 48.21
N HIS A 547 18.62 29.23 48.40
CA HIS A 547 19.13 28.84 49.72
C HIS A 547 19.27 30.02 50.68
N LYS A 548 19.75 31.17 50.17
CA LYS A 548 19.87 32.40 50.95
C LYS A 548 18.49 32.91 51.39
N SER A 549 17.50 32.89 50.48
CA SER A 549 16.12 33.27 50.78
C SER A 549 15.47 32.33 51.80
N SER A 550 15.68 31.01 51.71
CA SER A 550 15.13 30.05 52.70
C SER A 550 15.70 30.31 54.10
N GLY A 551 16.98 30.65 54.20
CA GLY A 551 17.62 31.01 55.47
C GLY A 551 17.03 32.29 56.10
N GLN A 552 16.66 33.28 55.29
CA GLN A 552 16.00 34.49 55.76
C GLN A 552 14.55 34.24 56.21
N THR A 553 13.79 33.44 55.44
CA THR A 553 12.42 33.03 55.79
C THR A 553 12.40 32.28 57.13
N ALA A 554 13.31 31.32 57.31
CA ALA A 554 13.47 30.58 58.56
C ALA A 554 13.83 31.50 59.74
N ALA A 555 14.75 32.45 59.55
CA ALA A 555 15.12 33.42 60.59
C ALA A 555 13.94 34.33 60.98
N SER A 556 13.13 34.78 60.00
CA SER A 556 11.95 35.59 60.28
C SER A 556 10.82 34.83 61.00
N GLN A 557 10.65 33.52 60.73
CA GLN A 557 9.68 32.68 61.46
C GLN A 557 10.11 32.39 62.91
N VAL A 558 11.41 32.23 63.17
CA VAL A 558 11.95 32.04 64.53
C VAL A 558 11.87 33.34 65.36
N SER A 559 11.95 34.51 64.72
CA SER A 559 11.92 35.82 65.41
C SER A 559 10.54 36.30 65.88
N ASN A 560 9.44 35.58 65.56
CA ASN A 560 8.09 35.98 66.00
C ASN A 560 7.19 34.78 66.38
N PRO A 561 7.42 34.13 67.55
CA PRO A 561 6.65 32.96 67.98
C PRO A 561 5.20 33.26 68.38
N TYR A 562 4.85 34.53 68.60
CA TYR A 562 3.60 34.91 69.28
C TYR A 562 2.41 35.18 68.35
N LYS A 563 2.58 35.18 67.03
CA LYS A 563 1.48 35.53 66.10
C LYS A 563 0.60 34.34 65.67
N ARG A 564 1.01 33.09 65.92
CA ARG A 564 0.20 31.90 65.57
C ARG A 564 -0.87 31.53 66.60
N MET A 565 -0.80 32.02 67.84
CA MET A 565 -1.79 31.70 68.88
C MET A 565 -2.95 32.71 68.97
N SER A 566 -2.77 33.98 68.56
CA SER A 566 -3.80 35.00 68.75
C SER A 566 -4.91 34.99 67.69
N GLU A 567 -4.69 34.43 66.50
CA GLU A 567 -5.70 34.40 65.42
C GLU A 567 -6.61 33.16 65.46
N GLN A 568 -6.35 32.19 66.35
CA GLN A 568 -7.22 31.02 66.58
C GLN A 568 -8.17 31.16 67.77
N GLU A 569 -7.98 32.14 68.66
CA GLU A 569 -8.86 32.38 69.82
C GLU A 569 -9.96 33.42 69.57
N GLU A 570 -9.92 34.16 68.46
CA GLU A 570 -10.92 35.20 68.16
C GLU A 570 -12.10 34.73 67.27
N SER A 571 -12.19 33.43 66.94
CA SER A 571 -13.26 32.87 66.10
C SER A 571 -14.01 31.67 66.69
N LEU A 572 -14.08 31.54 68.03
CA LEU A 572 -14.93 30.55 68.71
C LEU A 572 -16.12 31.20 69.40
#